data_AF-A0A345IT82-F1
#
_entry.id   AF-A0A345IT82-F1
#
_cell.length_a   1.000
_cell.length_b   1.000
_cell.length_c   1.000
_cell.angle_alpha   90.00
_cell.angle_beta   90.00
_cell.angle_gamma   90.00
#
_symmetry.space_group_name_H-M   'P 1'
#
loop_
_entity.id
_entity.type
_entity.pdbx_description
1 polymer ?
#
loop_
_entity_poly.entity_id
_entity_poly.type
_entity_poly.pdbx_seq_one_letter_code
_entity_poly.pdbx_strand_id
1 'polypeptide(L)'
;EKFDCVEADDVESKIREIIPPGFCTNTDDFVSLLEKEVNFKPFGVLLHTYSIHNEEAGEDITYQIYKADMTCPGFREYHERLQTFLMWFIETASFIDVDDERWNYFLVFEKYNKDGATLFATVGYMTVYNYYVYPDKTRPRVSQMLILPPFQGEGHGAQMLET
;
A
#
# COMPACT_ATOMS: atom_id res chain seq x y z
N GLU A 1 16.74 21.27 -31.76
CA GLU A 1 16.77 20.40 -32.97
C GLU A 1 15.45 19.65 -33.01
N LYS A 2 14.78 19.62 -34.17
CA LYS A 2 13.64 18.71 -34.39
C LYS A 2 14.24 17.42 -34.93
N PHE A 3 14.07 16.32 -34.21
CA PHE A 3 14.49 15.00 -34.66
C PHE A 3 13.54 14.56 -35.78
N ASP A 4 13.84 14.93 -37.03
CA ASP A 4 13.05 14.52 -38.17
C ASP A 4 13.12 12.98 -38.32
N CYS A 5 11.94 12.34 -38.44
CA CYS A 5 11.73 10.91 -38.69
C CYS A 5 11.83 9.92 -37.50
N VAL A 6 11.80 10.37 -36.24
CA VAL A 6 11.69 9.48 -35.07
C VAL A 6 10.54 9.94 -34.17
N GLU A 7 9.65 9.02 -33.82
CA GLU A 7 8.58 9.25 -32.85
C GLU A 7 9.08 8.92 -31.44
N ALA A 8 8.75 9.76 -30.46
CA ALA A 8 9.08 9.51 -29.07
C ALA A 8 8.18 8.40 -28.50
N ASP A 9 8.72 7.57 -27.61
CA ASP A 9 7.91 6.60 -26.88
C ASP A 9 6.81 7.31 -26.08
N ASP A 10 5.61 6.74 -26.08
CA ASP A 10 4.49 7.24 -25.28
C ASP A 10 4.62 6.76 -23.82
N VAL A 11 5.54 7.40 -23.10
CA VAL A 11 5.79 7.14 -21.67
C VAL A 11 4.52 7.33 -20.85
N GLU A 12 3.72 8.35 -21.15
CA GLU A 12 2.50 8.64 -20.40
C GLU A 12 1.47 7.52 -20.53
N SER A 13 1.23 7.02 -21.75
CA SER A 13 0.33 5.88 -21.94
C SER A 13 0.81 4.66 -21.19
N LYS A 14 2.12 4.37 -21.20
CA LYS A 14 2.69 3.21 -20.49
C LYS A 14 2.49 3.28 -18.98
N ILE A 15 2.61 4.47 -18.38
CA ILE A 15 2.32 4.62 -16.95
C ILE A 15 0.81 4.50 -16.67
N ARG A 16 -0.04 5.07 -17.52
CA ARG A 16 -1.51 5.01 -17.39
C ARG A 16 -2.07 3.58 -17.48
N GLU A 17 -1.35 2.65 -18.09
CA GLU A 17 -1.73 1.22 -18.11
C GLU A 17 -1.74 0.58 -16.71
N ILE A 18 -0.98 1.11 -15.75
CA ILE A 18 -0.79 0.49 -14.43
C ILE A 18 -1.23 1.34 -13.24
N ILE A 19 -1.58 2.62 -13.44
CA ILE A 19 -2.16 3.49 -12.40
C ILE A 19 -3.67 3.69 -12.63
N PRO A 20 -4.48 3.76 -11.55
CA PRO A 20 -5.90 4.08 -11.71
C PRO A 20 -6.09 5.50 -12.25
N PRO A 21 -7.19 5.77 -12.98
CA PRO A 21 -7.50 7.11 -13.46
C PRO A 21 -7.81 8.08 -12.31
N GLY A 22 -7.82 9.38 -12.59
CA GLY A 22 -8.18 10.42 -11.62
C GLY A 22 -7.01 10.96 -10.80
N PHE A 23 -5.76 10.68 -11.19
CA PHE A 23 -4.59 11.33 -10.63
C PHE A 23 -4.53 12.82 -11.02
N CYS A 24 -4.02 13.65 -10.11
CA CYS A 24 -3.72 15.05 -10.41
C CYS A 24 -2.54 15.17 -11.37
N THR A 25 -2.52 16.24 -12.18
CA THR A 25 -1.45 16.48 -13.17
C THR A 25 -0.62 17.72 -12.87
N ASN A 26 -0.81 18.33 -11.70
CA ASN A 26 -0.05 19.48 -11.22
C ASN A 26 0.10 19.45 -9.70
N THR A 27 1.06 20.22 -9.19
CA THR A 27 1.41 20.28 -7.76
C THR A 27 0.35 20.95 -6.91
N ASP A 28 -0.34 21.97 -7.43
CA ASP A 28 -1.27 22.78 -6.67
C ASP A 28 -2.52 21.97 -6.28
N ASP A 29 -3.03 21.16 -7.21
CA ASP A 29 -4.12 20.21 -6.96
C ASP A 29 -3.70 19.14 -5.95
N PHE A 30 -2.47 18.62 -6.05
CA PHE A 30 -1.94 17.64 -5.11
C PHE A 30 -1.85 18.21 -3.68
N VAL A 31 -1.31 19.42 -3.53
CA VAL A 31 -1.22 20.11 -2.25
C VAL A 31 -2.61 20.38 -1.66
N SER A 32 -3.58 20.76 -2.50
CA SER A 32 -4.97 20.96 -2.08
C SER A 32 -5.64 19.67 -1.58
N LEU A 33 -5.26 18.50 -2.11
CA LEU A 33 -5.73 17.21 -1.60
C LEU A 33 -5.08 16.85 -0.25
N LEU A 34 -3.80 17.21 -0.05
CA LEU A 34 -3.07 16.94 1.19
C LEU A 34 -3.71 17.61 2.42
N GLU A 35 -4.39 18.75 2.24
CA GLU A 35 -5.16 19.40 3.31
C GLU A 35 -6.27 18.50 3.88
N LYS A 36 -6.77 17.56 3.08
CA LYS A 36 -7.84 16.63 3.45
C LYS A 36 -7.33 15.30 4.01
N GLU A 37 -6.00 15.09 4.04
CA GLU A 37 -5.37 13.83 4.44
C GLU A 37 -5.68 13.43 5.89
N VAL A 38 -5.99 14.41 6.76
CA VAL A 38 -6.43 14.14 8.14
C VAL A 38 -7.68 13.24 8.22
N ASN A 39 -8.48 13.21 7.16
CA ASN A 39 -9.67 12.36 7.06
C ASN A 39 -9.35 10.91 6.72
N PHE A 40 -8.15 10.61 6.23
CA PHE A 40 -7.71 9.25 5.97
C PHE A 40 -7.66 8.44 7.27
N LYS A 41 -8.12 7.18 7.19
CA LYS A 41 -8.08 6.20 8.27
C LYS A 41 -7.67 4.83 7.71
N PRO A 42 -6.92 4.03 8.48
CA PRO A 42 -6.61 2.64 8.12
C PRO A 42 -7.87 1.81 7.85
N PHE A 43 -7.76 0.88 6.91
CA PHE A 43 -8.87 0.00 6.53
C PHE A 43 -8.90 -1.27 7.37
N GLY A 44 -10.10 -1.75 7.68
CA GLY A 44 -10.32 -3.05 8.30
C GLY A 44 -10.09 -3.09 9.81
N VAL A 45 -9.64 -4.24 10.31
CA VAL A 45 -9.53 -4.53 11.75
C VAL A 45 -8.06 -4.44 12.17
N LEU A 46 -7.79 -3.67 13.22
CA LEU A 46 -6.48 -3.60 13.85
C LEU A 46 -6.12 -4.98 14.43
N LEU A 47 -4.99 -5.53 14.00
CA LEU A 47 -4.45 -6.80 14.49
C LEU A 47 -3.35 -6.58 15.52
N HIS A 48 -2.43 -5.66 15.24
CA HIS A 48 -1.23 -5.46 16.06
C HIS A 48 -0.81 -4.00 16.11
N THR A 49 -0.18 -3.60 17.21
CA THR A 49 0.45 -2.28 17.40
C THR A 49 1.81 -2.51 18.03
N TYR A 50 2.85 -1.90 17.45
CA TYR A 50 4.21 -1.94 17.95
C TYR A 50 4.83 -0.55 17.87
N SER A 51 5.92 -0.33 18.61
CA SER A 51 6.69 0.91 18.54
C SER A 51 8.16 0.61 18.34
N ILE A 52 8.83 1.47 17.57
CA ILE A 52 10.28 1.43 17.37
C ILE A 52 10.83 2.74 17.91
N HIS A 53 11.86 2.64 18.75
CA HIS A 53 12.55 3.83 19.25
C HIS A 53 13.35 4.46 18.11
N ASN A 54 13.04 5.72 17.77
CA ASN A 54 13.80 6.48 16.79
C ASN A 54 14.85 7.32 17.52
N GLU A 55 16.12 6.93 17.38
CA GLU A 55 17.25 7.61 18.04
C GLU A 55 17.41 9.06 17.57
N GLU A 56 17.09 9.37 16.32
CA GLU A 56 17.24 10.72 15.74
C GLU A 56 16.16 11.68 16.24
N ALA A 57 14.92 11.20 16.34
CA ALA A 57 13.79 11.98 16.84
C ALA A 57 13.72 11.99 18.39
N GLY A 58 14.41 11.05 19.05
CA GLY A 58 14.38 10.87 20.50
C GLY A 58 13.02 10.43 21.04
N GLU A 59 12.17 9.87 20.17
CA GLU A 59 10.81 9.44 20.50
C GLU A 59 10.49 8.07 19.87
N ASP A 60 9.47 7.41 20.41
CA ASP A 60 9.00 6.14 19.90
C ASP A 60 8.01 6.37 18.75
N ILE A 61 8.32 5.82 17.58
CA ILE A 61 7.41 5.83 16.43
C ILE A 61 6.47 4.64 16.55
N THR A 62 5.16 4.91 16.48
CA THR A 62 4.12 3.88 16.61
C THR A 62 3.65 3.39 15.25
N TYR A 63 3.60 2.07 15.10
CA TYR A 63 3.11 1.40 13.89
C TYR A 63 1.93 0.47 14.21
N GLN A 64 1.11 0.21 13.22
CA GLN A 64 -0.09 -0.60 13.33
C GLN A 64 -0.28 -1.51 12.12
N ILE A 65 -0.70 -2.75 12.36
CA ILE A 65 -1.01 -3.74 11.33
C ILE A 65 -2.51 -3.99 11.32
N TYR A 66 -3.13 -3.88 10.15
CA TYR A 66 -4.56 -4.06 9.94
C TYR A 66 -4.83 -5.20 8.96
N LYS A 67 -5.93 -5.92 9.16
CA LYS A 67 -6.49 -6.84 8.17
C LYS A 67 -7.72 -6.22 7.51
N ALA A 68 -7.67 -6.07 6.20
CA ALA A 68 -8.74 -5.48 5.39
C ALA A 68 -9.29 -6.51 4.38
N ASP A 69 -10.46 -6.18 3.83
CA ASP A 69 -11.10 -6.86 2.71
C ASP A 69 -11.89 -5.83 1.88
N MET A 70 -12.43 -6.27 0.74
CA MET A 70 -13.14 -5.40 -0.20
C MET A 70 -14.50 -4.89 0.32
N THR A 71 -14.95 -5.30 1.50
CA THR A 71 -16.15 -4.73 2.15
C THR A 71 -15.85 -3.40 2.84
N CYS A 72 -14.57 -3.10 3.08
CA CYS A 72 -14.12 -1.83 3.65
C CYS A 72 -14.35 -0.67 2.66
N PRO A 73 -15.17 0.35 3.02
CA PRO A 73 -15.42 1.49 2.14
C PRO A 73 -14.11 2.20 1.74
N GLY A 74 -13.90 2.42 0.44
CA GLY A 74 -12.71 3.09 -0.09
C GLY A 74 -11.46 2.21 -0.22
N PHE A 75 -11.50 0.95 0.24
CA PHE A 75 -10.33 0.08 0.21
C PHE A 75 -9.97 -0.38 -1.21
N ARG A 76 -10.98 -0.63 -2.07
CA ARG A 76 -10.75 -1.02 -3.47
C ARG A 76 -9.92 0.02 -4.20
N GLU A 77 -10.34 1.28 -4.15
CA GLU A 77 -9.66 2.40 -4.79
C GLU A 77 -8.27 2.63 -4.18
N TYR A 78 -8.13 2.43 -2.86
CA TYR A 78 -6.83 2.49 -2.19
C TYR A 78 -5.89 1.39 -2.66
N HIS A 79 -6.36 0.14 -2.75
CA HIS A 79 -5.59 -0.99 -3.24
C HIS A 79 -5.16 -0.79 -4.70
N GLU A 80 -6.04 -0.25 -5.56
CA GLU A 80 -5.70 0.10 -6.95
C GLU A 80 -4.54 1.09 -7.05
N ARG A 81 -4.49 2.10 -6.16
CA ARG A 81 -3.34 3.01 -6.08
C ARG A 81 -2.09 2.28 -5.58
N LEU A 82 -2.22 1.48 -4.54
CA LEU A 82 -1.10 0.82 -3.86
C LEU A 82 -0.44 -0.29 -4.71
N GLN A 83 -1.22 -1.07 -5.47
CA GLN A 83 -0.70 -2.21 -6.23
C GLN A 83 0.31 -1.80 -7.32
N THR A 84 0.25 -0.55 -7.81
CA THR A 84 1.23 0.02 -8.74
C THR A 84 2.67 -0.18 -8.24
N PHE A 85 2.89 -0.03 -6.92
CA PHE A 85 4.22 -0.17 -6.33
C PHE A 85 4.80 -1.58 -6.53
N LEU A 86 3.98 -2.62 -6.67
CA LEU A 86 4.47 -3.97 -6.93
C LEU A 86 5.23 -4.06 -8.26
N MET A 87 4.80 -3.31 -9.28
CA MET A 87 5.43 -3.32 -10.61
C MET A 87 6.89 -2.83 -10.56
N TRP A 88 7.24 -2.04 -9.56
CA TRP A 88 8.59 -1.50 -9.39
C TRP A 88 9.47 -2.38 -8.49
N PHE A 89 8.87 -3.15 -7.58
CA PHE A 89 9.60 -3.81 -6.48
C PHE A 89 9.49 -5.33 -6.47
N ILE A 90 8.63 -5.94 -7.30
CA ILE A 90 8.52 -7.39 -7.46
C ILE A 90 8.63 -7.73 -8.94
N GLU A 91 9.71 -8.42 -9.32
CA GLU A 91 10.11 -8.70 -10.72
C GLU A 91 8.99 -9.30 -11.58
N THR A 92 8.16 -10.17 -10.99
CA THR A 92 7.08 -10.88 -11.70
C THR A 92 5.69 -10.52 -11.17
N ALA A 93 5.53 -9.29 -10.69
CA ALA A 93 4.25 -8.78 -10.21
C ALA A 93 3.16 -8.86 -11.29
N SER A 94 1.95 -9.19 -10.86
CA SER A 94 0.70 -9.07 -11.63
C SER A 94 -0.40 -8.60 -10.69
N PHE A 95 -1.35 -7.82 -11.19
CA PHE A 95 -2.51 -7.42 -10.40
C PHE A 95 -3.41 -8.63 -10.15
N ILE A 96 -3.93 -8.73 -8.93
CA ILE A 96 -4.80 -9.84 -8.52
C ILE A 96 -6.26 -9.57 -8.91
N ASP A 97 -7.05 -10.64 -9.02
CA ASP A 97 -8.50 -10.54 -9.11
C ASP A 97 -9.09 -10.26 -7.72
N VAL A 98 -9.47 -9.01 -7.49
CA VAL A 98 -10.01 -8.54 -6.20
C VAL A 98 -11.46 -8.98 -5.94
N ASP A 99 -12.13 -9.56 -6.94
CA ASP A 99 -13.50 -10.08 -6.77
C ASP A 99 -13.50 -11.53 -6.21
N ASP A 100 -12.32 -12.19 -6.15
CA ASP A 100 -12.15 -13.45 -5.43
C ASP A 100 -11.99 -13.21 -3.92
N GLU A 101 -13.03 -13.57 -3.16
CA GLU A 101 -13.13 -13.40 -1.69
C GLU A 101 -12.05 -14.16 -0.89
N ARG A 102 -11.25 -15.02 -1.52
CA ARG A 102 -10.17 -15.77 -0.85
C ARG A 102 -8.92 -14.94 -0.59
N TRP A 103 -8.84 -13.74 -1.16
CA TRP A 103 -7.77 -12.79 -0.89
C TRP A 103 -7.94 -12.14 0.49
N ASN A 104 -6.87 -12.15 1.27
CA ASN A 104 -6.73 -11.37 2.48
C ASN A 104 -5.64 -10.32 2.30
N TYR A 105 -5.86 -9.16 2.91
CA TYR A 105 -4.99 -8.00 2.80
C TYR A 105 -4.52 -7.61 4.19
N PHE A 106 -3.21 -7.51 4.38
CA PHE A 106 -2.58 -7.05 5.62
C PHE A 106 -1.86 -5.74 5.32
N LEU A 107 -2.18 -4.68 6.06
CA LEU A 107 -1.70 -3.31 5.82
C LEU A 107 -0.89 -2.85 7.02
N VAL A 108 0.26 -2.21 6.78
CA VAL A 108 1.07 -1.59 7.83
C VAL A 108 0.98 -0.07 7.70
N PHE A 109 0.69 0.59 8.82
CA PHE A 109 0.63 2.05 8.91
C PHE A 109 1.53 2.58 10.03
N GLU A 110 2.23 3.67 9.76
CA GLU A 110 2.88 4.50 10.77
C GLU A 110 1.89 5.56 11.25
N LYS A 111 1.83 5.78 12.57
CA LYS A 111 1.11 6.91 13.16
C LYS A 111 2.05 8.08 13.32
N TYR A 112 1.64 9.24 12.80
CA TYR A 112 2.36 10.49 12.97
C TYR A 112 1.41 11.63 13.32
N ASN A 113 1.93 12.68 13.97
CA ASN A 113 1.16 13.86 14.32
C ASN A 113 1.51 15.04 13.41
N LYS A 114 0.49 15.74 12.93
CA LYS A 114 0.63 16.98 12.15
C LYS A 114 -0.50 17.92 12.52
N ASP A 115 -0.18 19.19 12.78
CA ASP A 115 -1.15 20.25 13.09
C ASP A 115 -2.14 19.88 14.23
N GLY A 116 -1.67 19.13 15.23
CA GLY A 116 -2.47 18.70 16.38
C GLY A 116 -3.41 17.50 16.10
N ALA A 117 -3.38 16.92 14.91
CA ALA A 117 -4.12 15.73 14.55
C ALA A 117 -3.19 14.51 14.37
N THR A 118 -3.71 13.31 14.59
CA THR A 118 -3.03 12.04 14.30
C THR A 118 -3.44 11.52 12.93
N LEU A 119 -2.45 11.25 12.09
CA LEU A 119 -2.57 10.74 10.73
C LEU A 119 -1.88 9.38 10.61
N PHE A 120 -2.00 8.76 9.43
CA PHE A 120 -1.53 7.41 9.16
C PHE A 120 -0.80 7.38 7.82
N ALA A 121 0.50 7.06 7.82
CA ALA A 121 1.28 6.88 6.60
C ALA A 121 1.31 5.40 6.23
N THR A 122 1.14 5.08 4.94
CA THR A 122 1.25 3.70 4.46
C THR A 122 2.72 3.27 4.50
N VAL A 123 3.01 2.18 5.22
CA VAL A 123 4.36 1.62 5.34
C VAL A 123 4.56 0.46 4.37
N GLY A 124 3.53 -0.36 4.19
CA GLY A 124 3.60 -1.54 3.34
C GLY A 124 2.34 -2.40 3.42
N TYR A 125 2.34 -3.50 2.67
CA TYR A 125 1.24 -4.46 2.72
C TYR A 125 1.65 -5.87 2.27
N MET A 126 0.76 -6.82 2.53
CA MET A 126 0.86 -8.20 2.08
C MET A 126 -0.51 -8.73 1.61
N THR A 127 -0.51 -9.46 0.50
CA THR A 127 -1.67 -10.23 0.02
C THR A 127 -1.46 -11.71 0.27
N VAL A 128 -2.49 -12.37 0.80
CA VAL A 128 -2.49 -13.79 1.13
C VAL A 128 -3.70 -14.45 0.52
N TYR A 129 -3.49 -15.48 -0.30
CA TYR A 129 -4.58 -16.25 -0.88
C TYR A 129 -4.88 -17.48 -0.02
N ASN A 130 -6.14 -17.64 0.38
CA ASN A 130 -6.59 -18.81 1.12
C ASN A 130 -6.90 -19.97 0.16
N TYR A 131 -5.87 -20.76 -0.18
CA TYR A 131 -6.05 -21.96 -1.00
C TYR A 131 -6.91 -22.98 -0.28
N TYR A 132 -8.03 -23.36 -0.88
CA TYR A 132 -8.84 -24.46 -0.39
C TYR A 132 -8.08 -25.79 -0.47
N VAL A 133 -8.10 -26.51 0.63
CA VAL A 133 -7.53 -27.85 0.79
C VAL A 133 -8.69 -28.77 1.14
N TYR A 134 -9.02 -29.67 0.21
CA TYR A 134 -10.10 -30.63 0.41
C TYR A 134 -9.89 -31.47 1.69
N PRO A 135 -10.97 -31.80 2.44
CA PRO A 135 -12.37 -31.45 2.18
C PRO A 135 -12.86 -30.16 2.83
N ASP A 136 -12.10 -29.58 3.77
CA ASP A 136 -12.65 -28.58 4.70
C ASP A 136 -11.58 -27.66 5.30
N LYS A 137 -10.40 -27.59 4.69
CA LYS A 137 -9.26 -26.81 5.20
C LYS A 137 -8.86 -25.71 4.23
N THR A 138 -8.05 -24.79 4.73
CA THR A 138 -7.33 -23.83 3.91
C THR A 138 -5.84 -23.92 4.17
N ARG A 139 -5.04 -23.52 3.17
CA ARG A 139 -3.62 -23.27 3.28
C ARG A 139 -3.37 -21.84 2.79
N PRO A 140 -3.29 -20.85 3.70
CA PRO A 140 -2.93 -19.49 3.33
C PRO A 140 -1.56 -19.47 2.64
N ARG A 141 -1.45 -18.77 1.52
CA ARG A 141 -0.20 -18.58 0.79
C ARG A 141 0.05 -17.10 0.58
N VAL A 142 1.16 -16.61 1.12
CA VAL A 142 1.68 -15.26 0.81
C VAL A 142 1.90 -15.16 -0.70
N SER A 143 1.31 -14.15 -1.32
CA SER A 143 1.41 -13.92 -2.77
C SER A 143 2.30 -12.73 -3.07
N GLN A 144 1.96 -11.57 -2.53
CA GLN A 144 2.74 -10.33 -2.70
C GLN A 144 3.02 -9.75 -1.32
N MET A 145 4.23 -9.26 -1.11
CA MET A 145 4.63 -8.63 0.14
C MET A 145 5.56 -7.47 -0.20
N LEU A 146 5.26 -6.28 0.30
CA LEU A 146 6.06 -5.09 0.07
C LEU A 146 6.06 -4.21 1.31
N ILE A 147 7.27 -3.87 1.78
CA ILE A 147 7.50 -2.69 2.61
C ILE A 147 8.05 -1.60 1.69
N LEU A 148 7.46 -0.40 1.72
CA LEU A 148 7.89 0.68 0.86
C LEU A 148 9.34 1.08 1.16
N PRO A 149 10.13 1.50 0.16
CA PRO A 149 11.58 1.70 0.31
C PRO A 149 12.02 2.54 1.51
N PRO A 150 11.35 3.65 1.87
CA PRO A 150 11.75 4.46 3.01
C PRO A 150 11.71 3.75 4.37
N PHE A 151 11.01 2.62 4.47
CA PHE A 151 10.78 1.89 5.72
C PHE A 151 11.46 0.50 5.72
N GLN A 152 12.32 0.22 4.73
CA GLN A 152 12.99 -1.08 4.64
C GLN A 152 14.18 -1.19 5.60
N GLY A 153 14.46 -2.40 6.09
CA GLY A 153 15.57 -2.66 7.02
C GLY A 153 15.25 -2.37 8.49
N GLU A 154 14.01 -1.97 8.81
CA GLU A 154 13.58 -1.55 10.15
C GLU A 154 12.72 -2.60 10.88
N GLY A 155 12.60 -3.82 10.32
CA GLY A 155 11.87 -4.93 10.95
C GLY A 155 10.35 -4.98 10.69
N HIS A 156 9.77 -4.00 9.99
CA HIS A 156 8.33 -4.00 9.67
C HIS A 156 7.86 -5.23 8.90
N GLY A 157 8.69 -5.74 7.97
CA GLY A 157 8.38 -6.97 7.23
C GLY A 157 8.30 -8.20 8.15
N ALA A 158 9.17 -8.28 9.16
CA ALA A 158 9.13 -9.36 10.14
C ALA A 158 7.87 -9.27 11.00
N GLN A 159 7.57 -8.07 11.52
CA GLN A 159 6.34 -7.80 12.29
C GLN A 159 5.08 -8.17 11.51
N MET A 160 5.00 -7.83 10.22
CA MET A 160 3.85 -8.13 9.36
C MET A 160 3.69 -9.63 9.07
N LEU A 161 4.79 -10.39 8.97
CA LEU A 161 4.74 -11.82 8.71
C LEU A 161 4.45 -12.65 9.98
N GLU A 162 4.85 -12.14 11.15
CA GLU A 162 4.61 -12.77 12.45
C GLU A 162 3.17 -12.57 12.96
N THR A 163 2.57 -11.41 12.65
CA THR A 163 1.19 -11.04 13.04
C THR A 163 0.13 -11.90 12.34
#